data_AF-A0A6M2E494-F1
#
_entry.id   AF-A0A6M2E494-F1
#
_cell.length_a   1.000
_cell.length_b   1.000
_cell.length_c   1.000
_cell.angle_alpha   90.00
_cell.angle_beta   90.00
_cell.angle_gamma   90.00
#
_symmetry.space_group_name_H-M   'P 1'
#
loop_
_entity.id
_entity.type
_entity.pdbx_description
1 polymer ?
#
loop_
_entity_poly.entity_id
_entity_poly.type
_entity_poly.pdbx_seq_one_letter_code
_entity_poly.pdbx_strand_id
1 'polypeptide(L)'
;MCRRLAGRGYFHPLSNVWRVLFLSEKRRYHADAWELVEAVRLRPSAKPFFEKKVASVISHALNRCDVDIVQRLLSVVLYLGMKESCGLVLSFLLEFHCDAEDVKSAQKAFKHSEMYGIELNPVTFYRYTCFLSSQGIQVPYELLLKKYNMDTTKAKQDAAKHSKFKFKF
;
A
#
# COMPACT_ATOMS: atom_id res chain seq x y z
N MET A 1 -25.27 -15.74 -4.44
CA MET A 1 -25.00 -17.00 -3.68
C MET A 1 -24.03 -16.79 -2.51
N CYS A 2 -22.91 -16.09 -2.73
CA CYS A 2 -21.87 -15.82 -1.72
C CYS A 2 -22.38 -15.13 -0.44
N ARG A 3 -23.27 -14.13 -0.57
CA ARG A 3 -23.90 -13.46 0.59
C ARG A 3 -24.69 -14.43 1.50
N ARG A 4 -25.35 -15.43 0.91
CA ARG A 4 -26.11 -16.46 1.68
C ARG A 4 -25.16 -17.41 2.42
N LEU A 5 -24.06 -17.82 1.78
CA LEU A 5 -23.03 -18.65 2.41
C LEU A 5 -22.31 -17.91 3.55
N ALA A 6 -22.02 -16.62 3.35
CA ALA A 6 -21.49 -15.75 4.41
C ALA A 6 -22.51 -15.59 5.55
N GLY A 7 -23.80 -15.55 5.22
CA GLY A 7 -24.93 -15.62 6.17
C GLY A 7 -24.89 -16.84 7.09
N ARG A 8 -24.41 -17.96 6.57
CA ARG A 8 -24.33 -19.25 7.28
C ARG A 8 -22.97 -19.52 7.92
N GLY A 9 -22.02 -18.58 7.88
CA GLY A 9 -20.72 -18.71 8.54
C GLY A 9 -19.64 -19.48 7.76
N TYR A 10 -19.83 -19.78 6.47
CA TYR A 10 -18.85 -20.51 5.65
C TYR A 10 -17.67 -19.63 5.18
N PHE A 11 -17.00 -18.94 6.09
CA PHE A 11 -15.99 -17.93 5.74
C PHE A 11 -14.69 -18.52 5.20
N HIS A 12 -14.27 -19.69 5.68
CA HIS A 12 -13.05 -20.35 5.20
C HIS A 12 -13.15 -20.82 3.74
N PRO A 13 -14.24 -21.50 3.30
CA PRO A 13 -14.46 -21.76 1.88
C PRO A 13 -14.52 -20.49 1.04
N LEU A 14 -15.21 -19.45 1.52
CA LEU A 14 -15.35 -18.19 0.78
C LEU A 14 -14.03 -17.46 0.59
N SER A 15 -13.11 -17.47 1.56
CA SER A 15 -11.79 -16.87 1.39
C SER A 15 -10.92 -17.64 0.39
N ASN A 16 -11.06 -18.97 0.32
CA ASN A 16 -10.40 -19.78 -0.72
C ASN A 16 -10.96 -19.49 -2.12
N VAL A 17 -12.28 -19.40 -2.26
CA VAL A 17 -12.93 -19.03 -3.52
C VAL A 17 -12.50 -17.62 -3.94
N TRP A 18 -12.46 -16.67 -3.00
CA TRP A 18 -11.94 -15.33 -3.25
C TRP A 18 -10.54 -15.36 -3.86
N ARG A 19 -9.61 -16.13 -3.26
CA ARG A 19 -8.24 -16.26 -3.77
C ARG A 19 -8.22 -16.77 -5.21
N VAL A 20 -9.00 -17.81 -5.53
CA VAL A 20 -9.05 -18.38 -6.89
C VAL A 20 -9.57 -17.36 -7.89
N LEU A 21 -10.64 -16.65 -7.57
CA LEU A 21 -11.24 -15.64 -8.44
C LEU A 21 -10.32 -14.43 -8.62
N PHE A 22 -9.68 -13.97 -7.54
CA PHE A 22 -8.76 -12.83 -7.55
C PHE A 22 -7.51 -13.10 -8.40
N LEU A 23 -6.95 -14.30 -8.28
CA LEU A 23 -5.74 -14.72 -9.01
C LEU A 23 -6.01 -15.19 -10.44
N SER A 24 -7.27 -15.32 -10.84
CA SER A 24 -7.60 -15.74 -12.21
C SER A 24 -7.12 -14.72 -13.25
N GLU A 25 -6.66 -15.21 -14.40
CA GLU A 25 -6.35 -14.39 -15.58
C GLU A 25 -7.63 -13.79 -16.21
N LYS A 26 -8.77 -14.48 -16.06
CA LYS A 26 -10.06 -14.01 -16.59
C LYS A 26 -10.58 -12.83 -15.78
N ARG A 27 -10.52 -11.62 -16.35
CA ARG A 27 -11.00 -10.35 -15.75
C ARG A 27 -12.43 -10.43 -15.19
N ARG A 28 -13.32 -11.18 -15.83
CA ARG A 28 -14.71 -11.34 -15.35
C ARG A 28 -14.82 -11.83 -13.91
N TYR A 29 -13.87 -12.66 -13.45
CA TYR A 29 -13.86 -13.19 -12.09
C TYR A 29 -13.34 -12.19 -11.05
N HIS A 30 -12.75 -11.07 -11.47
CA HIS A 30 -12.27 -10.06 -10.53
C HIS A 30 -13.43 -9.29 -9.91
N ALA A 31 -14.51 -9.09 -10.65
CA ALA A 31 -15.75 -8.52 -10.12
C ALA A 31 -16.36 -9.43 -9.03
N ASP A 32 -16.43 -10.74 -9.29
CA ASP A 32 -16.90 -11.73 -8.31
C ASP A 32 -16.01 -11.77 -7.05
N ALA A 33 -14.68 -11.63 -7.24
CA ALA A 33 -13.74 -11.53 -6.13
C ALA A 33 -13.99 -10.25 -5.29
N TRP A 34 -14.29 -9.13 -5.93
CA TRP A 34 -14.64 -7.89 -5.23
C TRP A 34 -15.94 -8.03 -4.43
N GLU A 35 -16.99 -8.59 -5.00
CA GLU A 35 -18.26 -8.83 -4.30
C GLU A 35 -18.10 -9.69 -3.04
N LEU A 36 -17.16 -10.64 -3.05
CA LEU A 36 -16.84 -11.46 -1.89
C LEU A 36 -16.22 -10.64 -0.75
N VAL A 37 -15.34 -9.69 -1.09
CA VAL A 37 -14.74 -8.77 -0.12
C VAL A 37 -15.83 -7.89 0.51
N GLU A 38 -16.74 -7.35 -0.30
CA GLU A 38 -17.87 -6.54 0.18
C GLU A 38 -18.81 -7.34 1.09
N ALA A 39 -19.14 -8.57 0.70
CA ALA A 39 -20.04 -9.44 1.46
C ALA A 39 -19.49 -9.80 2.86
N VAL A 40 -18.17 -9.72 3.03
CA VAL A 40 -17.45 -10.11 4.24
C VAL A 40 -17.07 -8.91 5.10
N ARG A 41 -16.81 -7.73 4.51
CA ARG A 41 -16.40 -6.54 5.27
C ARG A 41 -17.34 -6.19 6.43
N LEU A 42 -18.65 -6.30 6.22
CA LEU A 42 -19.66 -5.97 7.24
C LEU A 42 -19.83 -7.08 8.31
N ARG A 43 -19.02 -8.14 8.27
CA ARG A 43 -19.12 -9.31 9.14
C ARG A 43 -17.83 -9.48 9.94
N PRO A 44 -17.78 -9.04 11.21
CA PRO A 44 -16.58 -9.12 12.03
C PRO A 44 -15.99 -10.54 12.13
N SER A 45 -16.84 -11.57 12.19
CA SER A 45 -16.43 -12.97 12.27
C SER A 45 -15.75 -13.51 11.00
N ALA A 46 -15.96 -12.87 9.86
CA ALA A 46 -15.39 -13.27 8.58
C ALA A 46 -14.02 -12.63 8.32
N LYS A 47 -13.76 -11.47 8.96
CA LYS A 47 -12.56 -10.65 8.78
C LYS A 47 -11.25 -11.44 8.97
N PRO A 48 -11.04 -12.21 10.06
CA PRO A 48 -9.76 -12.92 10.26
C PRO A 48 -9.43 -13.93 9.16
N PHE A 49 -10.45 -14.60 8.62
CA PHE A 49 -10.28 -15.59 7.54
C PHE A 49 -9.83 -14.96 6.24
N PHE A 50 -10.38 -13.78 5.92
CA PHE A 50 -10.02 -13.03 4.73
C PHE A 50 -8.68 -12.33 4.90
N GLU A 51 -8.41 -11.71 6.04
CA GLU A 51 -7.12 -11.07 6.32
C GLU A 51 -5.96 -12.07 6.22
N LYS A 52 -6.11 -13.26 6.84
CA LYS A 52 -5.11 -14.33 6.72
C LYS A 52 -4.89 -14.76 5.26
N LYS A 53 -5.96 -14.82 4.46
CA LYS A 53 -5.86 -15.21 3.04
C LYS A 53 -5.22 -14.11 2.20
N VAL A 54 -5.62 -12.85 2.40
CA VAL A 54 -5.06 -11.68 1.73
C VAL A 54 -3.57 -11.55 2.04
N ALA A 55 -3.17 -11.66 3.31
CA ALA A 55 -1.77 -11.64 3.71
C ALA A 55 -0.95 -12.72 3.02
N SER A 56 -1.47 -13.95 2.92
CA SER A 56 -0.82 -15.04 2.17
C SER A 56 -0.67 -14.73 0.69
N VAL A 57 -1.65 -14.08 0.06
CA VAL A 57 -1.57 -13.68 -1.36
C VAL A 57 -0.56 -12.54 -1.54
N ILE A 58 -0.51 -11.57 -0.61
CA ILE A 58 0.49 -10.50 -0.60
C ILE A 58 1.90 -11.11 -0.55
N SER A 59 2.20 -11.94 0.44
CA SER A 59 3.54 -12.55 0.57
C SER A 59 3.95 -13.28 -0.71
N HIS A 60 3.03 -14.02 -1.32
CA HIS A 60 3.31 -14.74 -2.57
C HIS A 60 3.55 -13.81 -3.77
N ALA A 61 2.75 -12.74 -3.90
CA ALA A 61 2.89 -11.77 -4.97
C ALA A 61 4.18 -10.96 -4.85
N LEU A 62 4.52 -10.52 -3.65
CA LEU A 62 5.77 -9.80 -3.36
C LEU A 62 7.00 -10.67 -3.67
N ASN A 63 7.00 -11.94 -3.23
CA ASN A 63 8.12 -12.87 -3.48
C ASN A 63 8.32 -13.18 -4.97
N ARG A 64 7.28 -13.06 -5.79
CA ARG A 64 7.34 -13.26 -7.25
C ARG A 64 7.49 -11.96 -8.04
N CYS A 65 7.55 -10.83 -7.35
CA CYS A 65 7.50 -9.51 -7.96
C CYS A 65 6.33 -9.32 -8.94
N ASP A 66 5.16 -9.89 -8.63
CA ASP A 66 3.97 -9.81 -9.48
C ASP A 66 3.24 -8.49 -9.24
N VAL A 67 3.69 -7.44 -9.93
CA VAL A 67 3.22 -6.06 -9.74
C VAL A 67 1.74 -5.92 -10.06
N ASP A 68 1.22 -6.64 -11.05
CA ASP A 68 -0.20 -6.59 -11.44
C ASP A 68 -1.11 -7.13 -10.33
N ILE A 69 -0.68 -8.19 -9.65
CA ILE A 69 -1.36 -8.68 -8.46
C ILE A 69 -1.24 -7.68 -7.30
N VAL A 70 -0.04 -7.15 -7.05
CA VAL A 70 0.20 -6.20 -5.95
C VAL A 70 -0.64 -4.92 -6.11
N GLN A 71 -0.72 -4.38 -7.33
CA GLN A 71 -1.53 -3.21 -7.64
C GLN A 71 -3.01 -3.46 -7.35
N ARG A 72 -3.54 -4.65 -7.69
CA ARG A 72 -4.92 -5.04 -7.38
C ARG A 72 -5.14 -5.26 -5.88
N LEU A 73 -4.14 -5.77 -5.16
CA LEU A 73 -4.21 -5.98 -3.72
C LEU A 73 -4.35 -4.66 -2.96
N LEU A 74 -3.80 -3.56 -3.47
CA LEU A 74 -3.91 -2.23 -2.85
C LEU A 74 -5.37 -1.85 -2.56
N SER A 75 -6.27 -2.04 -3.52
CA SER A 75 -7.70 -1.75 -3.32
C SER A 75 -8.33 -2.64 -2.25
N VAL A 76 -7.92 -3.92 -2.18
CA VAL A 76 -8.44 -4.88 -1.20
C VAL A 76 -7.98 -4.53 0.21
N VAL A 77 -6.69 -4.27 0.42
CA VAL A 77 -6.14 -3.97 1.76
C VAL A 77 -6.65 -2.65 2.30
N LEU A 78 -6.80 -1.63 1.44
CA LEU A 78 -7.41 -0.35 1.81
C LEU A 78 -8.87 -0.55 2.22
N TYR A 79 -9.63 -1.32 1.45
CA TYR A 79 -11.06 -1.54 1.71
C TYR A 79 -11.32 -2.37 2.97
N LEU A 80 -10.46 -3.35 3.27
CA LEU A 80 -10.51 -4.15 4.50
C LEU A 80 -9.91 -3.44 5.73
N GLY A 81 -9.20 -2.31 5.51
CA GLY A 81 -8.56 -1.55 6.59
C GLY A 81 -7.32 -2.23 7.18
N MET A 82 -6.61 -3.02 6.38
CA MET A 82 -5.42 -3.77 6.80
C MET A 82 -4.17 -2.88 6.71
N LYS A 83 -3.96 -2.01 7.71
CA LYS A 83 -2.91 -0.96 7.67
C LYS A 83 -1.50 -1.51 7.42
N GLU A 84 -1.08 -2.53 8.16
CA GLU A 84 0.26 -3.14 8.01
C GLU A 84 0.46 -3.72 6.60
N SER A 85 -0.52 -4.48 6.11
CA SER A 85 -0.50 -5.03 4.75
C SER A 85 -0.53 -3.95 3.67
N CYS A 86 -1.23 -2.84 3.91
CA CYS A 86 -1.21 -1.67 3.04
C CYS A 86 0.19 -1.05 2.97
N GLY A 87 0.89 -0.94 4.12
CA GLY A 87 2.27 -0.47 4.18
C GLY A 87 3.22 -1.33 3.34
N LEU A 88 3.09 -2.65 3.42
CA LEU A 88 3.89 -3.58 2.60
C LEU A 88 3.62 -3.41 1.09
N VAL A 89 2.34 -3.36 0.70
CA VAL A 89 1.93 -3.19 -0.70
C VAL A 89 2.40 -1.85 -1.26
N LEU A 90 2.17 -0.76 -0.54
CA LEU A 90 2.60 0.58 -0.96
C LEU A 90 4.12 0.71 -1.00
N SER A 91 4.83 0.11 -0.05
CA SER A 91 6.29 0.12 -0.06
C SER A 91 6.82 -0.60 -1.30
N PHE A 92 6.31 -1.79 -1.61
CA PHE A 92 6.70 -2.52 -2.81
C PHE A 92 6.42 -1.73 -4.10
N LEU A 93 5.22 -1.17 -4.24
CA LEU A 93 4.86 -0.39 -5.43
C LEU A 93 5.73 0.85 -5.57
N LEU A 94 6.04 1.53 -4.45
CA LEU A 94 6.90 2.69 -4.47
C LEU A 94 8.31 2.33 -4.93
N GLU A 95 8.90 1.25 -4.40
CA GLU A 95 10.21 0.76 -4.83
C GLU A 95 10.20 0.38 -6.31
N PHE A 96 9.20 -0.40 -6.75
CA PHE A 96 9.05 -0.78 -8.14
C PHE A 96 9.00 0.44 -9.09
N HIS A 97 8.25 1.48 -8.72
CA HIS A 97 8.18 2.69 -9.55
C HIS A 97 9.47 3.51 -9.51
N CYS A 98 10.22 3.51 -8.41
CA CYS A 98 11.54 4.14 -8.35
C CYS A 98 12.53 3.40 -9.27
N ASP A 99 12.54 2.07 -9.24
CA ASP A 99 13.41 1.24 -10.07
C ASP A 99 13.06 1.34 -11.57
N ALA A 100 11.77 1.55 -11.88
CA ALA A 100 11.30 1.80 -13.24
C ALA A 100 11.47 3.25 -13.71
N GLU A 101 12.07 4.12 -12.88
CA GLU A 101 12.22 5.56 -13.10
C GLU A 101 10.89 6.31 -13.37
N ASP A 102 9.75 5.75 -12.95
CA ASP A 102 8.43 6.37 -13.10
C ASP A 102 8.13 7.31 -11.93
N VAL A 103 8.59 8.55 -12.08
CA VAL A 103 8.39 9.63 -11.11
C VAL A 103 6.90 9.83 -10.77
N LYS A 104 6.01 9.81 -11.77
CA LYS A 104 4.59 10.12 -11.55
C LYS A 104 3.93 9.05 -10.70
N SER A 105 4.19 7.79 -11.00
CA SER A 105 3.62 6.68 -10.25
C SER A 105 4.24 6.54 -8.86
N ALA A 106 5.55 6.79 -8.71
CA ALA A 106 6.21 6.83 -7.41
C ALA A 106 5.61 7.92 -6.51
N GLN A 107 5.47 9.14 -7.02
CA GLN A 107 4.83 10.24 -6.28
C GLN A 107 3.38 9.93 -5.92
N LYS A 108 2.64 9.27 -6.82
CA LYS A 108 1.25 8.84 -6.56
C LYS A 108 1.19 7.80 -5.43
N ALA A 109 2.05 6.78 -5.46
CA ALA A 109 2.12 5.76 -4.41
C ALA A 109 2.49 6.38 -3.06
N PHE A 110 3.45 7.31 -3.04
CA PHE A 110 3.80 8.05 -1.83
C PHE A 110 2.60 8.89 -1.31
N LYS A 111 1.92 9.65 -2.17
CA LYS A 111 0.71 10.40 -1.77
C LYS A 111 -0.38 9.50 -1.19
N HIS A 112 -0.56 8.29 -1.72
CA HIS A 112 -1.50 7.32 -1.16
C HIS A 112 -1.12 6.94 0.29
N SER A 113 0.17 6.71 0.58
CA SER A 113 0.59 6.44 1.96
C SER A 113 0.27 7.60 2.92
N GLU A 114 0.50 8.84 2.48
CA GLU A 114 0.19 10.02 3.29
C GLU A 114 -1.30 10.22 3.52
N MET A 115 -2.11 10.09 2.45
CA MET A 115 -3.56 10.25 2.51
C MET A 115 -4.22 9.29 3.50
N TYR A 116 -3.72 8.05 3.58
CA TYR A 116 -4.28 7.02 4.46
C TYR A 116 -3.53 6.89 5.80
N GLY A 117 -2.54 7.73 6.07
CA GLY A 117 -1.72 7.67 7.28
C GLY A 117 -1.02 6.31 7.43
N ILE A 118 -0.57 5.73 6.31
CA ILE A 118 0.13 4.45 6.27
C ILE A 118 1.62 4.70 6.42
N GLU A 119 2.23 4.05 7.39
CA GLU A 119 3.67 4.08 7.57
C GLU A 119 4.35 3.22 6.50
N LEU A 120 5.29 3.82 5.78
CA LEU A 120 6.13 3.13 4.81
C LEU A 120 7.34 2.52 5.52
N ASN A 121 7.89 1.44 4.94
CA ASN A 121 9.14 0.90 5.44
C ASN A 121 10.25 1.99 5.37
N PRO A 122 11.05 2.20 6.44
CA PRO A 122 12.11 3.20 6.46
C PRO A 122 13.11 3.09 5.31
N VAL A 123 13.42 1.87 4.86
CA VAL A 123 14.32 1.63 3.73
C VAL A 123 13.70 2.13 2.42
N THR A 124 12.43 1.81 2.20
CA THR A 124 11.65 2.28 1.05
C THR A 124 11.56 3.81 1.03
N PHE A 125 11.31 4.40 2.21
CA PHE A 125 11.28 5.85 2.38
C PHE A 125 12.61 6.49 2.01
N TYR A 126 13.73 5.96 2.50
CA TYR A 126 15.06 6.42 2.14
C TYR A 126 15.30 6.33 0.63
N ARG A 127 15.01 5.17 0.01
CA ARG A 127 15.14 4.95 -1.44
C ARG A 127 14.37 5.99 -2.25
N TYR A 128 13.12 6.25 -1.89
CA TYR A 128 12.31 7.28 -2.54
C TYR A 128 12.94 8.69 -2.43
N THR A 129 13.49 9.07 -1.28
CA THR A 129 14.18 10.37 -1.16
C THR A 129 15.42 10.48 -2.04
N CYS A 130 16.19 9.38 -2.16
CA CYS A 130 17.36 9.32 -3.04
C CYS A 130 16.95 9.38 -4.51
N PHE A 131 15.89 8.67 -4.88
CA PHE A 131 15.31 8.70 -6.22
C PHE A 131 14.84 10.11 -6.62
N LEU A 132 14.12 10.82 -5.75
CA LEU A 132 13.74 12.21 -6.04
C LEU A 132 14.97 13.10 -6.27
N SER A 133 16.01 12.94 -5.44
CA SER A 133 17.26 13.69 -5.58
C SER A 133 17.98 13.40 -6.90
N SER A 134 18.06 12.12 -7.31
CA SER A 134 18.70 11.74 -8.59
C SER A 134 17.94 12.26 -9.81
N GLN A 135 16.62 12.42 -9.68
CA GLN A 135 15.76 13.03 -10.71
C GLN A 135 15.78 14.57 -10.69
N GLY A 136 16.62 15.19 -9.84
CA GLY A 136 16.71 16.65 -9.70
C GLY A 136 15.46 17.28 -9.06
N ILE A 137 14.59 16.47 -8.44
CA ILE A 137 13.36 16.92 -7.80
C ILE A 137 13.67 17.31 -6.37
N GLN A 138 13.24 18.52 -5.99
CA GLN A 138 13.39 18.97 -4.61
C GLN A 138 12.62 18.06 -3.67
N VAL A 139 13.33 17.44 -2.72
CA VAL A 139 12.72 16.63 -1.67
C VAL A 139 11.95 17.57 -0.73
N PRO A 140 10.63 17.37 -0.53
CA PRO A 140 9.83 18.16 0.40
C PRO A 140 10.44 18.21 1.80
N TYR A 141 10.32 19.35 2.47
CA TYR A 141 10.94 19.54 3.78
C TYR A 141 10.35 18.58 4.83
N GLU A 142 9.04 18.32 4.78
CA GLU A 142 8.40 17.36 5.69
C GLU A 142 8.97 15.94 5.54
N LEU A 143 9.35 15.57 4.30
CA LEU A 143 9.98 14.30 3.98
C LEU A 143 11.39 14.20 4.58
N LEU A 144 12.16 15.28 4.53
CA LEU A 144 13.48 15.34 5.17
C LEU A 144 13.38 15.25 6.70
N LEU A 145 12.39 15.90 7.31
CA LEU A 145 12.19 15.82 8.76
C LEU A 145 11.90 14.38 9.23
N LYS A 146 11.03 13.67 8.49
CA LYS A 146 10.76 12.24 8.74
C LYS A 146 12.03 11.39 8.56
N LYS A 147 12.85 11.66 7.54
CA LYS A 147 14.12 10.94 7.30
C LYS A 147 15.09 11.06 8.47
N TYR A 148 15.20 12.25 9.05
CA TYR A 148 16.18 12.56 10.09
C TYR A 148 15.62 12.45 11.52
N ASN A 149 14.41 11.89 11.70
CA ASN A 149 13.71 11.83 13.00
C ASN A 149 13.68 13.19 13.73
N MET A 150 13.54 14.29 12.97
CA MET A 150 13.53 15.63 13.54
C MET A 150 12.12 16.04 13.96
N ASP A 151 11.99 16.55 15.18
CA ASP A 151 10.72 17.05 15.73
C ASP A 151 10.15 18.18 14.85
N THR A 152 8.98 17.93 14.28
CA THR A 152 8.25 18.88 13.41
C THR A 152 7.95 20.23 14.10
N THR A 153 7.88 20.24 15.42
CA THR A 153 7.64 21.42 16.27
C THR A 153 8.85 22.35 16.36
N LYS A 154 10.08 21.82 16.34
CA LYS A 154 11.31 22.64 16.29
C LYS A 154 11.62 23.09 14.86
N ALA A 155 11.38 22.21 13.89
CA ALA A 155 11.65 22.44 12.48
C ALA A 155 10.82 23.57 11.83
N LYS A 156 9.55 23.76 12.24
CA LYS A 156 8.72 24.88 11.73
C LYS A 156 9.23 26.26 12.19
N GLN A 157 9.87 26.34 13.35
CA GLN A 157 10.51 27.57 13.83
C GLN A 157 11.82 27.85 13.06
N ASP A 158 12.53 26.81 12.63
CA ASP A 158 13.77 26.94 11.84
C ASP A 158 13.50 27.18 10.34
N ALA A 159 12.44 26.58 9.76
CA ALA A 159 12.06 26.79 8.37
C ALA A 159 11.60 28.24 8.09
N ALA A 160 10.97 28.90 9.07
CA ALA A 160 10.64 30.33 9.00
C ALA A 160 11.90 31.24 9.02
N LYS A 161 13.03 30.75 9.54
CA LYS A 161 14.33 31.45 9.55
C LYS A 161 15.24 31.08 8.38
N HIS A 162 15.05 29.91 7.75
CA HIS A 162 15.97 29.34 6.77
C HIS A 162 15.36 29.15 5.36
N SER A 163 14.69 30.18 4.83
CA SER A 163 14.23 30.22 3.43
C SER A 163 15.35 30.16 2.36
N LYS A 164 16.62 29.92 2.75
CA LYS A 164 17.81 29.90 1.89
C LYS A 164 18.69 28.66 2.01
N PHE A 165 18.35 27.65 2.80
CA PHE A 165 19.19 26.45 2.87
C PHE A 165 18.87 25.48 1.72
N LYS A 166 19.63 25.62 0.63
CA LYS A 166 19.86 24.52 -0.31
C LYS A 166 20.83 23.54 0.36
N PHE A 167 20.35 22.35 0.72
CA PHE A 167 21.25 21.24 0.97
C PHE A 167 21.93 20.89 -0.36
N LYS A 168 23.24 21.14 -0.45
CA LYS A 168 24.09 20.52 -1.47
C LYS A 168 24.37 19.10 -1.03
N PHE A 169 24.04 18.15 -1.91
CA PHE A 169 24.53 16.78 -1.85
C PHE A 169 25.95 16.74 -2.44
#